data_AF-A0A937XTV1-F1
#
_entry.id   AF-A0A937XTV1-F1
#
_cell.length_a   1.000
_cell.length_b   1.000
_cell.length_c   1.000
_cell.angle_alpha   90.00
_cell.angle_beta   90.00
_cell.angle_gamma   90.00
#
_symmetry.space_group_name_H-M   'P 1'
#
loop_
_entity.id
_entity.type
_entity.pdbx_description
1 polymer ?
#
loop_
_entity_poly.entity_id
_entity_poly.type
_entity_poly.pdbx_seq_one_letter_code
_entity_poly.pdbx_strand_id
1 'polypeptide(L)'
;MQVGAVHPLTGPVYVKGAEPGHGLEIEFLNVVPERTAFSAILPGLGFLRDVMTTPFLVHWQIRAGWATSEQIPGVRIPGAPFMGVSGVAPSHEALKAWTEREARLLQRGGVVMPPEPAGAAPTGACAINGLRTLPPRENGGNFDVKQLTKGARLVLPVFVKGALFSTGDTHFAQGDGEVSLTAVEMGATVTVRFKVHKGLY
;
A
#
# COMPACT_ATOMS: atom_id res chain seq x y z
N MET A 1 -13.28 -3.61 13.66
CA MET A 1 -12.15 -2.86 13.04
C MET A 1 -12.75 -1.85 12.07
N GLN A 2 -12.39 -0.58 12.15
CA GLN A 2 -12.88 0.44 11.23
C GLN A 2 -12.09 0.37 9.92
N VAL A 3 -12.48 -0.56 9.06
CA VAL A 3 -11.72 -0.88 7.84
C VAL A 3 -11.62 0.31 6.89
N GLY A 4 -12.58 1.24 6.88
CA GLY A 4 -12.53 2.44 6.02
C GLY A 4 -11.34 3.37 6.26
N ALA A 5 -10.68 3.27 7.41
CA ALA A 5 -9.47 4.02 7.73
C ALA A 5 -8.18 3.41 7.13
N VAL A 6 -8.25 2.20 6.58
CA VAL A 6 -7.10 1.48 6.01
C VAL A 6 -7.11 1.59 4.48
N HIS A 7 -6.02 1.99 3.82
CA HIS A 7 -4.71 2.43 4.33
C HIS A 7 -4.61 3.97 4.41
N PRO A 8 -4.08 4.57 5.50
CA PRO A 8 -3.80 6.00 5.54
C PRO A 8 -2.57 6.32 4.68
N LEU A 9 -2.73 7.19 3.68
CA LEU A 9 -1.65 7.56 2.76
C LEU A 9 -1.24 9.01 2.95
N THR A 10 0.07 9.27 2.85
CA THR A 10 0.62 10.63 2.78
C THR A 10 0.57 11.10 1.33
N GLY A 11 -0.12 12.22 1.09
CA GLY A 11 -0.35 12.80 -0.23
C GLY A 11 -1.70 13.51 -0.33
N PRO A 12 -2.16 13.82 -1.55
CA PRO A 12 -1.43 13.63 -2.81
C PRO A 12 -0.36 14.72 -3.03
N VAL A 13 0.79 14.30 -3.56
CA VAL A 13 1.85 15.20 -4.04
C VAL A 13 1.57 15.55 -5.51
N TYR A 14 1.44 16.84 -5.79
CA TYR A 14 1.30 17.35 -7.16
C TYR A 14 2.66 17.53 -7.83
N VAL A 15 2.91 16.84 -8.94
CA VAL A 15 4.16 16.90 -9.70
C VAL A 15 4.00 17.79 -10.94
N LYS A 16 4.62 18.97 -10.92
CA LYS A 16 4.56 19.93 -12.04
C LYS A 16 5.08 19.29 -13.34
N GLY A 17 4.32 19.42 -14.42
CA GLY A 17 4.67 18.92 -15.75
C GLY A 17 4.27 17.47 -16.04
N ALA A 18 3.71 16.74 -15.06
CA ALA A 18 3.05 15.46 -15.29
C ALA A 18 1.67 15.71 -15.91
N GLU A 19 1.43 15.12 -17.08
CA GLU A 19 0.17 15.22 -17.82
C GLU A 19 -0.30 13.80 -18.20
N PRO A 20 -1.62 13.57 -18.42
CA PRO A 20 -2.12 12.28 -18.88
C PRO A 20 -1.37 11.74 -20.10
N GLY A 21 -1.02 10.44 -20.10
CA GLY A 21 -0.18 9.81 -21.13
C GLY A 21 1.35 9.90 -20.87
N HIS A 22 1.77 10.65 -19.84
CA HIS A 22 3.16 10.59 -19.37
C HIS A 22 3.38 9.38 -18.46
N GLY A 23 4.65 9.01 -18.25
CA GLY A 23 5.07 8.16 -17.14
C GLY A 23 5.64 8.99 -16.00
N LEU A 24 5.25 8.68 -14.76
CA LEU A 24 5.90 9.20 -13.56
C LEU A 24 6.84 8.14 -13.00
N GLU A 25 8.14 8.41 -13.02
CA GLU A 25 9.14 7.63 -12.31
C GLU A 25 9.29 8.15 -10.88
N ILE A 26 9.24 7.23 -9.92
CA ILE A 26 9.44 7.43 -8.49
C ILE A 26 10.68 6.63 -8.09
N GLU A 27 11.77 7.33 -7.80
CA GLU A 27 13.00 6.75 -7.24
C GLU A 27 12.96 6.83 -5.72
N PHE A 28 13.02 5.67 -5.05
CA PHE A 28 13.03 5.58 -3.59
C PHE A 28 14.45 5.81 -3.07
N LEU A 29 14.76 7.04 -2.65
CA LEU A 29 16.11 7.41 -2.21
C LEU A 29 16.44 6.90 -0.81
N ASN A 30 15.43 6.83 0.06
CA ASN A 30 15.59 6.33 1.43
C ASN A 30 14.23 6.01 2.06
N VAL A 31 14.19 5.01 2.94
CA VAL A 31 13.05 4.72 3.81
C VAL A 31 13.62 4.58 5.23
N VAL A 32 13.22 5.48 6.12
CA VAL A 32 13.66 5.50 7.52
C VAL A 32 12.56 4.87 8.37
N PRO A 33 12.74 3.62 8.82
CA PRO A 33 11.74 2.92 9.62
C PRO A 33 11.61 3.49 11.02
N GLU A 34 10.41 3.41 11.60
CA GLU A 34 10.20 3.62 13.03
C GLU A 34 10.80 2.50 13.89
N ARG A 35 10.86 2.73 15.21
CA ARG A 35 11.49 1.78 16.14
C ARG A 35 10.61 0.61 16.56
N THR A 36 9.31 0.70 16.31
CA THR A 36 8.32 -0.30 16.69
C THR A 36 7.46 -0.66 15.49
N ALA A 37 7.14 -1.94 15.37
CA ALA A 37 6.30 -2.46 14.30
C ALA A 37 5.40 -3.59 14.82
N PHE A 38 4.47 -4.06 14.00
CA PHE A 38 3.64 -5.21 14.35
C PHE A 38 3.45 -6.16 13.17
N SER A 39 3.09 -7.41 13.47
CA SER A 39 2.50 -8.34 12.50
C SER A 39 1.31 -9.02 13.16
N ALA A 40 0.29 -9.36 12.38
CA ALA A 40 -0.92 -9.98 12.88
C ALA A 40 -1.36 -11.17 12.04
N ILE A 41 -1.77 -12.24 12.72
CA ILE A 41 -2.63 -13.27 12.16
C ILE A 41 -4.06 -12.90 12.54
N LEU A 42 -4.87 -12.59 11.54
CA LEU A 42 -6.29 -12.28 11.69
C LEU A 42 -7.09 -13.49 11.19
N PRO A 43 -7.76 -14.26 12.07
CA PRO A 43 -8.50 -15.45 11.67
C PRO A 43 -9.52 -15.17 10.56
N GLY A 44 -9.55 -16.05 9.56
CA GLY A 44 -10.42 -15.90 8.40
C GLY A 44 -9.87 -14.99 7.29
N LEU A 45 -8.71 -14.36 7.46
CA LEU A 45 -8.06 -13.52 6.46
C LEU A 45 -6.64 -14.00 6.13
N GLY A 46 -6.11 -13.54 4.99
CA GLY A 46 -4.80 -13.93 4.47
C GLY A 46 -4.82 -15.24 3.68
N PHE A 47 -3.64 -15.61 3.18
CA PHE A 47 -3.50 -16.78 2.31
C PHE A 47 -3.70 -18.08 3.09
N LEU A 48 -3.17 -18.15 4.33
CA LEU A 48 -3.23 -19.32 5.21
C LEU A 48 -4.42 -19.29 6.19
N ARG A 49 -5.50 -18.56 5.88
CA ARG A 49 -6.65 -18.35 6.77
C ARG A 49 -7.32 -19.63 7.30
N ASP A 50 -7.22 -20.73 6.55
CA ASP A 50 -7.81 -22.04 6.89
C ASP A 50 -6.85 -22.92 7.73
N VAL A 51 -5.58 -22.52 7.83
CA VAL A 51 -4.53 -23.23 8.58
C VAL A 51 -4.16 -22.47 9.86
N MET A 52 -3.99 -21.15 9.75
CA MET A 52 -3.66 -20.25 10.85
C MET A 52 -4.93 -19.61 11.41
N THR A 53 -5.69 -20.40 12.19
CA THR A 53 -7.01 -20.01 12.69
C THR A 53 -6.98 -19.33 14.06
N THR A 54 -5.84 -19.34 14.74
CA THR A 54 -5.67 -18.70 16.05
C THR A 54 -5.15 -17.28 15.87
N PRO A 55 -5.80 -16.26 16.47
CA PRO A 55 -5.33 -14.89 16.37
C PRO A 55 -3.96 -14.76 17.04
N PHE A 56 -3.06 -14.00 16.43
CA PHE A 56 -1.76 -13.75 16.99
C PHE A 56 -1.28 -12.35 16.61
N LEU A 57 -0.73 -11.61 17.57
CA LEU A 57 -0.19 -10.27 17.36
C LEU A 57 1.23 -10.24 17.91
N VAL A 58 2.19 -9.89 17.06
CA VAL A 58 3.59 -9.74 17.43
C VAL A 58 3.96 -8.28 17.38
N HIS A 59 4.57 -7.79 18.46
CA HIS A 59 5.19 -6.47 18.48
C HIS A 59 6.69 -6.63 18.25
N TRP A 60 7.20 -5.95 17.25
CA TRP A 60 8.60 -5.99 16.86
C TRP A 60 9.33 -4.75 17.38
N GLN A 61 10.51 -4.98 17.93
CA GLN A 61 11.49 -3.94 18.22
C GLN A 61 12.52 -3.88 17.09
N ILE A 62 12.68 -2.69 16.52
CA ILE A 62 13.60 -2.45 15.40
C ILE A 62 14.88 -1.80 15.92
N ARG A 63 15.99 -2.53 15.84
CA ARG A 63 17.31 -2.05 16.28
C ARG A 63 18.41 -2.56 15.37
N ALA A 64 19.33 -1.67 15.00
CA ALA A 64 20.51 -2.00 14.19
C ALA A 64 20.18 -2.80 12.90
N GLY A 65 19.06 -2.49 12.24
CA GLY A 65 18.64 -3.17 11.00
C GLY A 65 17.95 -4.51 11.19
N TRP A 66 17.55 -4.87 12.41
CA TRP A 66 16.84 -6.12 12.72
C TRP A 66 15.53 -5.86 13.46
N ALA A 67 14.52 -6.68 13.15
CA ALA A 67 13.31 -6.82 13.94
C ALA A 67 13.44 -8.03 14.86
N THR A 68 13.15 -7.85 16.14
CA THR A 68 13.13 -8.91 17.16
C THR A 68 11.92 -8.76 18.08
N SER A 69 11.42 -9.87 18.64
CA SER A 69 10.32 -9.85 19.61
C SER A 69 10.51 -10.93 20.66
N GLU A 70 10.22 -10.62 21.93
CA GLU A 70 10.18 -11.63 23.01
C GLU A 70 9.03 -12.62 22.82
N GLN A 71 8.00 -12.24 22.05
CA GLN A 71 6.86 -13.10 21.73
C GLN A 71 7.23 -14.24 20.76
N ILE A 72 8.36 -14.12 20.05
CA ILE A 72 8.93 -15.15 19.19
C ILE A 72 10.45 -15.26 19.46
N PRO A 73 10.85 -15.87 20.60
CA PRO A 73 12.25 -15.91 21.01
C PRO A 73 13.11 -16.66 19.98
N GLY A 74 14.35 -16.18 19.79
CA GLY A 74 15.31 -16.78 18.86
C GLY A 74 15.15 -16.37 17.39
N VAL A 75 14.13 -15.58 17.06
CA VAL A 75 13.92 -15.06 15.69
C VAL A 75 14.41 -13.62 15.58
N ARG A 76 15.14 -13.34 14.49
CA ARG A 76 15.47 -11.99 14.04
C ARG A 76 15.22 -11.88 12.54
N ILE A 77 14.59 -10.79 12.11
CA ILE A 77 14.27 -10.55 10.69
C ILE A 77 15.11 -9.36 10.20
N PRO A 78 15.89 -9.50 9.11
CA PRO A 78 16.65 -8.39 8.56
C PRO A 78 15.71 -7.38 7.89
N GLY A 79 15.99 -6.10 8.07
CA GLY A 79 15.22 -5.03 7.45
C GLY A 79 15.51 -4.88 5.96
N ALA A 80 14.44 -4.69 5.20
CA ALA A 80 14.47 -4.26 3.81
C ALA A 80 13.30 -3.29 3.61
N PRO A 81 13.30 -2.12 4.28
CA PRO A 81 12.10 -1.32 4.43
C PRO A 81 11.64 -0.73 3.11
N PHE A 82 10.32 -0.73 2.89
CA PHE A 82 9.68 -0.21 1.69
C PHE A 82 8.25 0.27 1.99
N MET A 83 7.65 0.98 1.04
CA MET A 83 6.26 1.43 1.12
C MET A 83 5.38 0.42 0.37
N GLY A 84 4.53 -0.35 1.07
CA GLY A 84 3.61 -1.33 0.48
C GLY A 84 2.62 -0.68 -0.49
N VAL A 85 2.14 0.52 -0.12
CA VAL A 85 1.30 1.35 -0.98
C VAL A 85 2.10 2.48 -1.62
N SER A 86 2.16 2.50 -2.96
CA SER A 86 2.64 3.63 -3.75
C SER A 86 1.83 3.76 -5.05
N GLY A 87 1.15 4.87 -5.25
CA GLY A 87 0.27 5.05 -6.42
C GLY A 87 0.01 6.49 -6.79
N VAL A 88 -0.53 6.67 -7.99
CA VAL A 88 -0.97 7.96 -8.54
C VAL A 88 -2.50 8.00 -8.61
N ALA A 89 -3.12 9.18 -8.68
CA ALA A 89 -4.58 9.23 -8.74
C ALA A 89 -5.11 8.69 -10.08
N PRO A 90 -6.22 7.94 -10.07
CA PRO A 90 -6.87 7.50 -11.29
C PRO A 90 -7.61 8.63 -12.01
N SER A 91 -7.87 8.45 -13.30
CA SER A 91 -8.87 9.26 -14.01
C SER A 91 -10.28 8.88 -13.58
N HIS A 92 -11.26 9.74 -13.87
CA HIS A 92 -12.67 9.41 -13.65
C HIS A 92 -13.12 8.18 -14.45
N GLU A 93 -12.60 8.00 -15.66
CA GLU A 93 -12.87 6.82 -16.49
C GLU A 93 -12.33 5.53 -15.86
N ALA A 94 -11.07 5.56 -15.41
CA ALA A 94 -10.46 4.44 -14.71
C ALA A 94 -11.22 4.09 -13.43
N LEU A 95 -11.53 5.11 -12.60
CA LEU A 95 -12.33 4.94 -11.39
C LEU A 95 -13.68 4.27 -11.67
N LYS A 96 -14.38 4.73 -12.72
CA LYS A 96 -15.66 4.13 -13.13
C LYS A 96 -15.49 2.67 -13.55
N ALA A 97 -14.55 2.38 -14.45
CA ALA A 97 -14.30 1.03 -14.96
C ALA A 97 -13.92 0.06 -13.83
N TRP A 98 -13.13 0.51 -12.86
CA TRP A 98 -12.71 -0.28 -11.71
C TRP A 98 -13.85 -0.53 -10.73
N THR A 99 -14.68 0.48 -10.45
CA THR A 99 -15.89 0.30 -9.65
C THR A 99 -16.82 -0.73 -10.28
N GLU A 100 -17.05 -0.65 -11.60
CA GLU A 100 -17.92 -1.58 -12.30
C GLU A 100 -17.38 -3.02 -12.30
N ARG A 101 -16.08 -3.23 -12.53
CA ARG A 101 -15.50 -4.58 -12.51
C ARG A 101 -15.51 -5.21 -11.11
N GLU A 102 -15.27 -4.42 -10.07
CA GLU A 102 -15.32 -4.86 -8.68
C GLU A 102 -16.76 -5.17 -8.25
N ALA A 103 -17.73 -4.35 -8.66
CA ALA A 103 -19.15 -4.65 -8.45
C ALA A 103 -19.57 -5.96 -9.13
N ARG A 104 -19.12 -6.21 -10.37
CA ARG A 104 -19.38 -7.49 -11.07
C ARG A 104 -18.76 -8.68 -10.35
N LEU A 105 -17.56 -8.54 -9.80
CA LEU A 105 -16.92 -9.61 -9.02
C LEU A 105 -17.73 -9.90 -7.75
N LEU A 106 -18.15 -8.86 -7.03
CA LEU A 106 -18.97 -8.98 -5.82
C LEU A 106 -20.30 -9.69 -6.11
N GLN A 107 -20.99 -9.32 -7.20
CA GLN A 107 -22.24 -9.96 -7.64
C GLN A 107 -22.09 -11.46 -7.93
N ARG A 108 -20.87 -11.90 -8.28
CA ARG A 108 -20.54 -13.32 -8.53
C ARG A 108 -20.08 -14.06 -7.26
N GLY A 109 -20.20 -13.43 -6.09
CA GLY A 109 -19.75 -13.98 -4.80
C GLY A 109 -18.24 -13.85 -4.57
N GLY A 110 -17.54 -13.04 -5.37
CA GLY A 110 -16.13 -12.75 -5.14
C GLY A 110 -15.93 -11.79 -3.97
N VAL A 111 -14.74 -11.82 -3.37
CA VAL A 111 -14.38 -10.96 -2.24
C VAL A 111 -13.92 -9.60 -2.76
N VAL A 112 -14.68 -8.56 -2.43
CA VAL A 112 -14.42 -7.16 -2.78
C VAL A 112 -14.76 -6.29 -1.59
N MET A 113 -13.98 -5.24 -1.36
CA MET A 113 -14.24 -4.24 -0.33
C MET A 113 -14.72 -2.95 -1.00
N PRO A 114 -16.05 -2.71 -1.08
CA PRO A 114 -16.59 -1.50 -1.69
C PRO A 114 -16.20 -0.24 -0.90
N PRO A 115 -16.45 0.97 -1.46
CA PRO A 115 -16.32 2.21 -0.71
C PRO A 115 -17.00 2.13 0.66
N GLU A 116 -16.30 2.58 1.70
CA GLU A 116 -16.75 2.56 3.10
C GLU A 116 -16.52 3.94 3.72
N PRO A 117 -17.57 4.78 3.82
CA PRO A 117 -17.42 6.13 4.35
C PRO A 117 -16.96 6.19 5.80
N ALA A 118 -17.23 5.15 6.61
CA ALA A 118 -16.87 5.13 8.00
C ALA A 118 -15.34 5.08 8.19
N GLY A 119 -14.74 6.21 8.53
CA GLY A 119 -13.29 6.35 8.79
C GLY A 119 -12.48 6.79 7.59
N ALA A 120 -13.11 6.98 6.43
CA ALA A 120 -12.45 7.51 5.25
C ALA A 120 -12.05 8.98 5.46
N ALA A 121 -10.85 9.32 5.01
CA ALA A 121 -10.33 10.68 4.98
C ALA A 121 -9.70 10.97 3.60
N PRO A 122 -10.07 12.08 2.93
CA PRO A 122 -11.07 13.08 3.33
C PRO A 122 -12.52 12.54 3.28
N THR A 123 -13.44 13.21 3.97
CA THR A 123 -14.86 12.86 4.02
C THR A 123 -15.63 13.33 2.78
N GLY A 124 -16.95 13.10 2.72
CA GLY A 124 -17.83 13.61 1.66
C GLY A 124 -17.89 12.70 0.43
N ALA A 125 -17.97 13.28 -0.77
CA ALA A 125 -18.14 12.52 -2.01
C ALA A 125 -16.99 11.53 -2.27
N CYS A 126 -15.77 11.86 -1.84
CA CYS A 126 -14.62 10.97 -1.91
C CYS A 126 -14.78 9.74 -1.01
N ALA A 127 -15.35 9.90 0.19
CA ALA A 127 -15.61 8.79 1.11
C ALA A 127 -16.69 7.81 0.60
N ILE A 128 -17.65 8.33 -0.18
CA ILE A 128 -18.78 7.55 -0.72
C ILE A 128 -18.42 6.83 -2.03
N ASN A 129 -17.62 7.47 -2.87
CA ASN A 129 -17.32 6.97 -4.22
C ASN A 129 -15.87 6.49 -4.40
N GLY A 130 -15.01 6.76 -3.43
CA GLY A 130 -13.59 6.41 -3.48
C GLY A 130 -13.38 4.92 -3.28
N LEU A 131 -12.69 4.31 -4.24
CA LEU A 131 -12.29 2.91 -4.13
C LEU A 131 -11.30 2.71 -2.98
N ARG A 132 -11.42 1.57 -2.31
CA ARG A 132 -10.51 1.17 -1.24
C ARG A 132 -9.10 0.97 -1.80
N THR A 133 -8.10 1.31 -0.99
CA THR A 133 -6.68 1.15 -1.29
C THR A 133 -6.16 -0.27 -1.00
N LEU A 134 -7.05 -1.25 -0.81
CA LEU A 134 -6.68 -2.65 -0.51
C LEU A 134 -6.09 -3.39 -1.71
N PRO A 135 -6.75 -3.48 -2.88
CA PRO A 135 -6.14 -4.13 -4.02
C PRO A 135 -5.22 -3.18 -4.80
N PRO A 136 -4.11 -3.66 -5.36
CA PRO A 136 -3.38 -2.93 -6.40
C PRO A 136 -4.24 -2.81 -7.65
N ARG A 137 -4.03 -1.74 -8.41
CA ARG A 137 -4.65 -1.49 -9.72
C ARG A 137 -3.60 -0.93 -10.67
N GLU A 138 -4.03 -0.51 -11.85
CA GLU A 138 -3.17 -0.04 -12.92
C GLU A 138 -2.48 1.30 -12.61
N ASN A 139 -2.97 2.05 -11.61
CA ASN A 139 -2.30 3.23 -11.05
C ASN A 139 -1.29 2.92 -9.93
N GLY A 140 -1.01 1.64 -9.73
CA GLY A 140 -0.28 1.11 -8.59
C GLY A 140 -1.15 0.96 -7.35
N GLY A 141 -0.72 1.52 -6.24
CA GLY A 141 -1.37 1.33 -4.95
C GLY A 141 -0.69 0.22 -4.16
N ASN A 142 -1.48 -0.69 -3.60
CA ASN A 142 -1.04 -1.70 -2.64
C ASN A 142 -0.39 -2.90 -3.33
N PHE A 143 0.86 -2.72 -3.75
CA PHE A 143 1.58 -3.74 -4.51
C PHE A 143 2.20 -4.80 -3.63
N ASP A 144 2.67 -4.40 -2.44
CA ASP A 144 3.34 -5.29 -1.49
C ASP A 144 4.53 -6.03 -2.12
N VAL A 145 5.26 -5.30 -2.99
CA VAL A 145 6.45 -5.79 -3.69
C VAL A 145 7.69 -5.44 -2.88
N LYS A 146 8.18 -6.41 -2.11
CA LYS A 146 9.31 -6.26 -1.17
C LYS A 146 10.62 -5.77 -1.79
N GLN A 147 10.74 -5.78 -3.12
CA GLN A 147 11.91 -5.27 -3.84
C GLN A 147 11.88 -3.75 -4.03
N LEU A 148 10.77 -3.05 -3.77
CA LEU A 148 10.63 -1.59 -3.86
C LEU A 148 11.32 -0.84 -2.71
N THR A 149 12.53 -1.28 -2.37
CA THR A 149 13.38 -0.72 -1.32
C THR A 149 14.21 0.47 -1.81
N LYS A 150 15.06 1.00 -0.93
CA LYS A 150 16.03 2.04 -1.28
C LYS A 150 16.81 1.70 -2.58
N GLY A 151 16.78 2.63 -3.53
CA GLY A 151 17.43 2.52 -4.83
C GLY A 151 16.50 2.03 -5.94
N ALA A 152 15.32 1.48 -5.62
CA ALA A 152 14.35 1.07 -6.60
C ALA A 152 13.72 2.25 -7.35
N ARG A 153 13.31 2.01 -8.59
CA ARG A 153 12.57 2.96 -9.42
C ARG A 153 11.27 2.32 -9.88
N LEU A 154 10.15 2.93 -9.51
CA LEU A 154 8.82 2.55 -9.94
C LEU A 154 8.37 3.54 -11.03
N VAL A 155 7.86 3.05 -12.16
CA VAL A 155 7.29 3.90 -13.21
C VAL A 155 5.80 3.61 -13.33
N LEU A 156 4.97 4.64 -13.15
CA LEU A 156 3.51 4.53 -13.22
C LEU A 156 2.94 5.42 -14.34
N PRO A 157 1.85 4.99 -15.00
CA PRO A 157 1.13 5.84 -15.95
C PRO A 157 0.47 7.02 -15.24
N VAL A 158 0.57 8.21 -15.83
CA VAL A 158 -0.13 9.41 -15.35
C VAL A 158 -1.55 9.43 -15.94
N PHE A 159 -2.57 9.42 -15.08
CA PHE A 159 -3.98 9.47 -15.50
C PHE A 159 -4.60 10.87 -15.39
N VAL A 160 -4.04 11.72 -14.53
CA VAL A 160 -4.52 13.07 -14.26
C VAL A 160 -3.36 14.04 -14.17
N LYS A 161 -3.63 15.32 -14.46
CA LYS A 161 -2.63 16.38 -14.37
C LYS A 161 -2.01 16.42 -12.98
N GLY A 162 -0.68 16.46 -12.94
CA GLY A 162 0.10 16.45 -11.71
C GLY A 162 0.31 15.07 -11.09
N ALA A 163 -0.25 14.00 -11.68
CA ALA A 163 -0.23 12.60 -11.22
C ALA A 163 -0.88 12.34 -9.84
N LEU A 164 -0.70 13.22 -8.86
CA LEU A 164 -1.25 13.13 -7.50
C LEU A 164 -0.75 11.88 -6.77
N PHE A 165 0.57 11.77 -6.63
CA PHE A 165 1.23 10.62 -5.99
C PHE A 165 0.93 10.56 -4.49
N SER A 166 0.60 9.38 -3.98
CA SER A 166 0.43 9.11 -2.55
C SER A 166 1.14 7.80 -2.17
N THR A 167 1.62 7.72 -0.93
CA THR A 167 2.31 6.53 -0.41
C THR A 167 2.06 6.35 1.09
N GLY A 168 2.14 5.12 1.55
CA GLY A 168 1.89 4.74 2.94
C GLY A 168 2.15 3.25 3.12
N ASP A 169 1.62 2.68 4.21
CA ASP A 169 1.69 1.24 4.50
C ASP A 169 3.14 0.74 4.54
N THR A 170 3.94 1.26 5.47
CA THR A 170 5.37 0.95 5.49
C THR A 170 5.62 -0.39 6.13
N HIS A 171 6.39 -1.22 5.44
CA HIS A 171 6.85 -2.49 5.95
C HIS A 171 8.33 -2.39 6.26
N PHE A 172 8.74 -2.81 7.45
CA PHE A 172 10.16 -2.98 7.75
C PHE A 172 10.77 -4.14 6.97
N ALA A 173 10.00 -5.21 6.84
CA ALA A 173 10.33 -6.41 6.09
C ALA A 173 9.02 -7.16 5.76
N GLN A 174 9.04 -7.87 4.63
CA GLN A 174 7.91 -8.68 4.16
C GLN A 174 8.43 -9.93 3.45
N GLY A 175 7.71 -11.06 3.58
CA GLY A 175 7.89 -12.23 2.71
C GLY A 175 7.24 -12.02 1.33
N ASP A 176 7.58 -12.84 0.34
CA ASP A 176 6.87 -12.78 -0.95
C ASP A 176 5.43 -13.24 -0.80
N GLY A 177 4.52 -12.51 -1.45
CA GLY A 177 3.09 -12.79 -1.45
C GLY A 177 2.34 -12.40 -0.17
N GLU A 178 3.04 -11.84 0.82
CA GLU A 178 2.45 -11.36 2.08
C GLU A 178 1.41 -12.33 2.67
N VAL A 179 1.79 -13.60 2.77
CA VAL A 179 0.83 -14.70 3.03
C VAL A 179 0.05 -14.53 4.35
N SER A 180 0.62 -13.79 5.29
CA SER A 180 0.04 -13.47 6.60
C SER A 180 -0.95 -12.31 6.58
N LEU A 181 -1.25 -11.71 5.42
CA LEU A 181 -2.00 -10.45 5.23
C LEU A 181 -1.29 -9.18 5.72
N THR A 182 -0.39 -9.30 6.68
CA THR A 182 0.38 -8.18 7.22
C THR A 182 1.87 -8.49 7.13
N ALA A 183 2.66 -7.43 6.98
CA ALA A 183 4.10 -7.45 7.05
C ALA A 183 4.60 -7.18 8.48
N VAL A 184 5.86 -6.77 8.60
CA VAL A 184 6.35 -6.07 9.80
C VAL A 184 5.96 -4.58 9.69
N GLU A 185 4.67 -4.32 9.93
CA GLU A 185 3.97 -3.05 9.72
C GLU A 185 4.42 -1.93 10.64
N MET A 186 4.64 -0.74 10.09
CA MET A 186 5.11 0.41 10.86
C MET A 186 4.79 1.77 10.22
N GLY A 187 5.08 2.83 10.96
CA GLY A 187 5.33 4.15 10.38
C GLY A 187 6.76 4.26 9.83
N ALA A 188 6.98 5.20 8.92
CA ALA A 188 8.31 5.56 8.44
C ALA A 188 8.32 6.96 7.82
N THR A 189 9.53 7.47 7.60
CA THR A 189 9.76 8.63 6.72
C THR A 189 10.40 8.16 5.42
N VAL A 190 9.76 8.46 4.28
CA VAL A 190 10.29 8.14 2.95
C VAL A 190 10.82 9.38 2.24
N THR A 191 11.94 9.23 1.52
CA THR A 191 12.48 10.24 0.61
C THR A 191 12.40 9.70 -0.81
N VAL A 192 11.69 10.41 -1.69
CA VAL A 192 11.55 10.04 -3.11
C VAL A 192 12.03 11.15 -4.03
N ARG A 193 12.45 10.78 -5.24
CA ARG A 193 12.67 11.71 -6.35
C ARG A 193 11.71 11.38 -7.49
N PHE A 194 11.12 12.41 -8.06
CA PHE A 194 10.22 12.28 -9.21
C PHE A 194 10.91 12.67 -10.52
N LYS A 195 10.62 11.91 -11.57
CA LYS A 195 10.96 12.26 -12.96
C LYS A 195 9.77 12.00 -13.87
N VAL A 196 9.46 12.96 -14.74
CA VAL A 196 8.38 12.81 -15.73
C VAL A 196 8.99 12.36 -17.06
N HIS A 197 8.44 11.28 -17.60
CA HIS A 197 8.76 10.74 -18.93
C HIS A 197 7.64 11.08 -19.90
N LYS A 198 7.95 11.81 -20.97
CA LYS A 198 6.96 12.15 -22.01
C LYS A 198 6.78 10.96 -22.96
N GLY A 199 5.53 10.62 -23.29
CA GLY A 199 5.20 9.62 -24.31
C GLY A 199 5.54 8.17 -23.93
N LEU A 200 5.46 7.83 -22.64
CA LEU A 200 5.69 6.45 -22.18
C LEU A 200 4.40 5.61 -22.14
N TYR A 201 3.24 6.24 -22.32
CA TYR A 201 1.90 5.63 -22.30
C TYR A 201 0.97 6.29 -23.33
#